data_AF-A0A090MTL1-F1
#
_entry.id   AF-A0A090MTL1-F1
#
_cell.length_a   1.000
_cell.length_b   1.000
_cell.length_c   1.000
_cell.angle_alpha   90.00
_cell.angle_beta   90.00
_cell.angle_gamma   90.00
#
_symmetry.space_group_name_H-M   'P 1'
#
loop_
_entity.id
_entity.type
_entity.pdbx_description
1 polymer ?
#
loop_
_entity_poly.entity_id
_entity_poly.type
_entity_poly.pdbx_seq_one_letter_code
_entity_poly.pdbx_strand_id
1 'polypeptide(L)'
;MAVEITKLPSGLTVVTDAMPHLETAALGVWTGVGGRDEKLDEHGISHLLEHMAFKGTASRTSREIVEQIEAVGGDLNAATSSESTAYYARVMKADVPLAIDVLSDILANPSFDTDELEREKSVIVQEIGAAMDTPDDAVFEYLGELAYPDQPMGRSLLGTPETLATFTRDKLRGYLTTHLSRPRHGGGGVWCDRSSPDRRRCGAAVCGVRC
;
A
#
# COMPACT_ATOMS: atom_id res chain seq x y z
N MET A 1 -3.86 -8.10 27.43
CA MET A 1 -3.78 -7.38 26.15
C MET A 1 -3.16 -6.03 26.45
N ALA A 2 -1.94 -5.81 25.97
CA ALA A 2 -1.29 -4.53 26.03
C ALA A 2 -0.69 -4.32 24.63
N VAL A 3 -1.22 -3.32 23.93
CA VAL A 3 -0.65 -2.90 22.65
C VAL A 3 0.70 -2.26 22.95
N GLU A 4 1.77 -2.81 22.39
CA GLU A 4 3.12 -2.26 22.49
C GLU A 4 3.40 -1.34 21.31
N ILE A 5 4.02 -0.18 21.57
CA ILE A 5 4.37 0.80 20.54
C ILE A 5 5.87 1.06 20.63
N THR A 6 6.59 0.73 19.56
CA THR A 6 8.03 0.91 19.42
C THR A 6 8.32 1.89 18.28
N LYS A 7 9.05 2.97 18.57
CA LYS A 7 9.54 3.90 17.54
C LYS A 7 10.95 3.51 17.13
N LEU A 8 11.15 3.22 15.85
CA LEU A 8 12.46 2.89 15.30
C LEU A 8 13.28 4.16 15.03
N PRO A 9 14.63 4.08 15.03
CA PRO A 9 15.49 5.22 14.68
C PRO A 9 15.25 5.78 13.27
N SER A 10 14.70 4.97 12.36
CA SER A 10 14.29 5.40 11.02
C SER A 10 13.06 6.33 11.03
N GLY A 11 12.33 6.43 12.13
CA GLY A 11 11.06 7.15 12.24
C GLY A 11 9.81 6.27 12.04
N LEU A 12 9.98 4.99 11.66
CA LEU A 12 8.87 4.04 11.54
C LEU A 12 8.29 3.69 12.92
N THR A 13 6.97 3.55 13.01
CA THR A 13 6.28 3.18 14.26
C THR A 13 5.77 1.74 14.16
N VAL A 14 6.33 0.89 15.01
CA VAL A 14 5.90 -0.50 15.15
C VAL A 14 4.89 -0.58 16.28
N VAL A 15 3.69 -1.04 15.96
CA VAL A 15 2.63 -1.36 16.92
C VAL A 15 2.50 -2.88 16.96
N THR A 16 2.36 -3.49 18.12
CA THR A 16 2.21 -4.95 18.21
C THR A 16 1.20 -5.30 19.29
N ASP A 17 0.31 -6.24 19.01
CA ASP A 17 -0.63 -6.78 19.99
C ASP A 17 -0.51 -8.29 20.04
N ALA A 18 0.34 -8.78 20.94
CA ALA A 18 0.65 -10.20 21.01
C ALA A 18 -0.55 -11.02 21.53
N MET A 19 -0.94 -12.03 20.75
CA MET A 19 -1.99 -12.99 21.10
C MET A 19 -1.41 -14.41 21.16
N PRO A 20 -0.79 -14.84 22.29
CA PRO A 20 0.00 -16.07 22.34
C PRO A 20 -0.74 -17.37 22.01
N HIS A 21 -2.06 -17.35 22.05
CA HIS A 21 -2.95 -18.49 21.79
C HIS A 21 -3.35 -18.64 20.31
N LEU A 22 -2.90 -17.73 19.43
CA LEU A 22 -3.13 -17.80 18.00
C LEU A 22 -1.90 -18.35 17.27
N GLU A 23 -2.16 -19.18 16.26
CA GLU A 23 -1.15 -19.74 15.36
C GLU A 23 -1.16 -19.06 13.98
N THR A 24 -1.86 -17.94 13.88
CA THR A 24 -1.89 -17.05 12.72
C THR A 24 -1.48 -15.63 13.12
N ALA A 25 -1.04 -14.85 12.14
CA ALA A 25 -0.68 -13.46 12.29
C ALA A 25 -1.29 -12.64 11.15
N ALA A 26 -1.72 -11.43 11.49
CA ALA A 26 -2.04 -10.40 10.51
C ALA A 26 -1.04 -9.27 10.70
N LEU A 27 -0.43 -8.84 9.59
CA LEU A 27 0.55 -7.77 9.57
C LEU A 27 0.34 -6.88 8.37
N GLY A 28 0.79 -5.64 8.48
CA GLY A 28 0.68 -4.71 7.36
C GLY A 28 1.45 -3.43 7.63
N VAL A 29 1.57 -2.65 6.57
CA VAL A 29 2.16 -1.32 6.56
C VAL A 29 1.05 -0.37 6.14
N TRP A 30 0.69 0.51 7.06
CA TRP A 30 -0.22 1.63 6.77
C TRP A 30 0.60 2.87 6.50
N THR A 31 0.23 3.63 5.48
CA THR A 31 0.80 4.93 5.18
C THR A 31 -0.28 5.99 5.35
N GLY A 32 0.05 7.14 5.94
CA GLY A 32 -0.87 8.27 6.05
C GLY A 32 -0.93 9.10 4.76
N VAL A 33 -0.93 8.42 3.62
CA VAL A 33 -0.94 8.98 2.27
C VAL A 33 -2.06 8.28 1.51
N GLY A 34 -2.92 9.06 0.86
CA GLY A 34 -3.98 8.53 0.01
C GLY A 34 -4.40 9.54 -1.06
N GLY A 35 -5.60 9.36 -1.61
CA GLY A 35 -6.12 10.23 -2.70
C GLY A 35 -6.10 11.73 -2.39
N ARG A 36 -6.26 12.13 -1.12
CA ARG A 36 -6.23 13.55 -0.71
C ARG A 36 -4.85 14.19 -0.81
N ASP A 37 -3.78 13.39 -0.81
CA ASP A 37 -2.39 13.85 -0.85
C ASP A 37 -1.91 14.08 -2.30
N GLU A 38 -2.76 13.79 -3.28
CA GLU A 38 -2.48 13.93 -4.71
C GLU A 38 -2.61 15.39 -5.17
N LYS A 39 -1.66 15.82 -6.02
CA LYS A 39 -1.85 17.03 -6.83
C LYS A 39 -2.87 16.79 -7.93
N LEU A 40 -3.33 17.88 -8.54
CA LEU A 40 -4.30 17.81 -9.65
C LEU A 40 -3.81 16.95 -10.82
N ASP A 41 -2.53 17.01 -11.14
CA ASP A 41 -1.93 16.20 -12.19
C ASP A 41 -1.57 14.78 -11.74
N GLU A 42 -1.75 14.46 -10.45
CA GLU A 42 -1.48 13.16 -9.81
C GLU A 42 -2.77 12.42 -9.46
N HIS A 43 -3.93 12.90 -9.91
CA HIS A 43 -5.24 12.36 -9.54
C HIS A 43 -5.41 10.90 -10.00
N GLY A 44 -5.49 9.98 -9.04
CA GLY A 44 -5.55 8.52 -9.22
C GLY A 44 -4.20 7.80 -9.09
N ILE A 45 -3.10 8.52 -8.82
CA ILE A 45 -1.77 7.92 -8.77
C ILE A 45 -1.58 7.01 -7.55
N SER A 46 -2.26 7.28 -6.44
CA SER A 46 -2.16 6.46 -5.22
C SER A 46 -2.75 5.07 -5.46
N HIS A 47 -3.90 5.02 -6.12
CA HIS A 47 -4.55 3.77 -6.50
C HIS A 47 -3.73 3.00 -7.54
N LEU A 48 -3.20 3.68 -8.56
CA LEU A 48 -2.32 3.01 -9.52
C LEU A 48 -1.02 2.51 -8.88
N LEU A 49 -0.46 3.23 -7.91
CA LEU A 49 0.72 2.78 -7.16
C LEU A 49 0.42 1.47 -6.41
N GLU A 50 -0.76 1.38 -5.79
CA GLU A 50 -1.23 0.17 -5.12
C GLU A 50 -1.23 -1.04 -6.08
N HIS A 51 -1.87 -0.91 -7.24
CA HIS A 51 -1.90 -1.96 -8.27
C HIS A 51 -0.49 -2.38 -8.67
N MET A 52 0.37 -1.40 -8.94
CA MET A 52 1.71 -1.63 -9.45
C MET A 52 2.65 -2.26 -8.42
N ALA A 53 2.38 -2.12 -7.11
CA ALA A 53 3.19 -2.74 -6.06
C ALA A 53 3.23 -4.28 -6.18
N PHE A 54 2.16 -4.89 -6.70
CA PHE A 54 2.05 -6.33 -6.90
C PHE A 54 2.57 -6.82 -8.27
N LYS A 55 2.93 -5.91 -9.19
CA LYS A 55 3.35 -6.26 -10.56
C LYS A 55 4.84 -6.56 -10.68
N GLY A 56 5.49 -6.87 -9.56
CA GLY A 56 6.87 -7.31 -9.49
C GLY A 56 7.81 -6.27 -8.90
N THR A 57 8.88 -6.77 -8.29
CA THR A 57 9.96 -6.00 -7.64
C THR A 57 11.28 -6.21 -8.37
N ALA A 58 12.35 -5.60 -7.88
CA ALA A 58 13.71 -5.89 -8.35
C ALA A 58 14.16 -7.34 -8.08
N SER A 59 13.53 -8.04 -7.13
CA SER A 59 13.94 -9.38 -6.70
C SER A 59 12.91 -10.49 -6.95
N ARG A 60 11.66 -10.13 -7.25
CA ARG A 60 10.54 -11.05 -7.45
C ARG A 60 9.67 -10.63 -8.62
N THR A 61 9.23 -11.59 -9.42
CA THR A 61 8.15 -11.40 -10.39
C THR A 61 6.79 -11.27 -9.68
N SER A 62 5.79 -10.73 -10.37
CA SER A 62 4.40 -10.67 -9.87
C SER A 62 3.87 -12.05 -9.43
N ARG A 63 4.18 -13.08 -10.21
CA ARG A 63 3.83 -14.47 -9.93
C ARG A 63 4.51 -14.98 -8.65
N GLU A 64 5.80 -14.75 -8.49
CA GLU A 64 6.54 -15.20 -7.30
C GLU A 64 6.04 -14.53 -6.02
N ILE A 65 5.64 -13.26 -6.07
CA ILE A 65 5.04 -12.56 -4.92
C ILE A 65 3.80 -13.30 -4.42
N VAL A 66 2.90 -13.67 -5.34
CA VAL A 66 1.65 -14.38 -5.01
C VAL A 66 1.94 -15.82 -4.58
N GLU A 67 2.70 -16.57 -5.38
CA GLU A 67 2.98 -17.99 -5.10
C GLU A 67 3.71 -18.22 -3.77
N GLN A 68 4.62 -17.33 -3.37
CA GLN A 68 5.34 -17.47 -2.10
C GLN A 68 4.41 -17.35 -0.89
N ILE A 69 3.45 -16.42 -0.92
CA ILE A 69 2.49 -16.23 0.17
C ILE A 69 1.41 -17.32 0.14
N GLU A 70 0.89 -17.68 -1.02
CA GLU A 70 -0.13 -18.73 -1.15
C GLU A 70 0.42 -20.12 -0.77
N ALA A 71 1.70 -20.40 -1.05
CA ALA A 71 2.33 -21.67 -0.70
C ALA A 71 2.36 -21.96 0.81
N VAL A 72 2.29 -20.92 1.64
CA VAL A 72 2.19 -21.03 3.11
C VAL A 72 0.76 -20.88 3.63
N GLY A 73 -0.24 -20.90 2.72
CA GLY A 73 -1.64 -20.69 3.05
C GLY A 73 -1.96 -19.26 3.48
N GLY A 74 -1.10 -18.30 3.10
CA GLY A 74 -1.27 -16.90 3.38
C GLY A 74 -2.14 -16.18 2.35
N ASP A 75 -2.47 -14.93 2.68
CA ASP A 75 -3.19 -13.99 1.83
C ASP A 75 -2.47 -12.63 1.90
N LEU A 76 -2.32 -11.97 0.75
CA LEU A 76 -1.65 -10.69 0.62
C LEU A 76 -2.57 -9.74 -0.14
N ASN A 77 -2.74 -8.53 0.36
CA ASN A 77 -3.66 -7.57 -0.23
C ASN A 77 -3.21 -6.12 0.07
N ALA A 78 -3.86 -5.16 -0.58
CA ALA A 78 -3.74 -3.75 -0.27
C ALA A 78 -5.11 -3.07 -0.30
N ALA A 79 -5.13 -1.83 0.17
CA ALA A 79 -6.28 -0.96 0.03
C ALA A 79 -5.83 0.49 0.10
N THR A 80 -6.32 1.30 -0.81
CA THR A 80 -6.17 2.76 -0.77
C THR A 80 -7.48 3.42 -0.38
N SER A 81 -7.37 4.52 0.35
CA SER A 81 -8.46 5.40 0.75
C SER A 81 -8.04 6.85 0.48
N SER A 82 -8.93 7.80 0.74
CA SER A 82 -8.60 9.22 0.62
C SER A 82 -7.46 9.65 1.55
N GLU A 83 -7.25 8.99 2.69
CA GLU A 83 -6.27 9.43 3.70
C GLU A 83 -5.13 8.44 3.96
N SER A 84 -5.25 7.21 3.47
CA SER A 84 -4.28 6.16 3.76
C SER A 84 -4.23 5.07 2.70
N THR A 85 -3.04 4.51 2.50
CA THR A 85 -2.82 3.28 1.73
C THR A 85 -2.22 2.24 2.67
N ALA A 86 -2.80 1.04 2.66
CA ALA A 86 -2.39 -0.09 3.46
C ALA A 86 -1.97 -1.26 2.58
N TYR A 87 -0.86 -1.92 2.93
CA TYR A 87 -0.43 -3.18 2.33
C TYR A 87 -0.31 -4.19 3.45
N TYR A 88 -1.02 -5.31 3.37
CA TYR A 88 -1.15 -6.22 4.50
C TYR A 88 -1.20 -7.67 4.06
N ALA A 89 -0.75 -8.54 4.96
CA ALA A 89 -0.72 -9.98 4.79
C ALA A 89 -1.34 -10.67 6.00
N ARG A 90 -1.92 -11.84 5.76
CA ARG A 90 -2.38 -12.79 6.77
C ARG A 90 -1.66 -14.10 6.53
N VAL A 91 -0.93 -14.59 7.53
CA VAL A 91 -0.10 -15.79 7.39
C VAL A 91 -0.13 -16.63 8.67
N MET A 92 0.41 -17.84 8.61
CA MET A 92 0.68 -18.63 9.80
C MET A 92 1.82 -17.98 10.62
N LYS A 93 1.81 -18.19 11.94
CA LYS A 93 2.78 -17.61 12.87
C LYS A 93 4.24 -17.88 12.50
N ALA A 94 4.52 -19.05 11.93
CA ALA A 94 5.87 -19.43 11.50
C ALA A 94 6.36 -18.61 10.28
N ASP A 95 5.43 -18.10 9.47
CA ASP A 95 5.70 -17.46 8.18
C ASP A 95 5.66 -15.93 8.24
N VAL A 96 5.53 -15.35 9.43
CA VAL A 96 5.65 -13.90 9.65
C VAL A 96 6.94 -13.31 9.04
N PRO A 97 8.13 -13.94 9.18
CA PRO A 97 9.33 -13.43 8.52
C PRO A 97 9.22 -13.34 7.00
N LEU A 98 8.56 -14.31 6.35
CA LEU A 98 8.32 -14.30 4.91
C LEU A 98 7.41 -13.14 4.51
N ALA A 99 6.29 -12.96 5.22
CA ALA A 99 5.36 -11.87 4.94
C ALA A 99 5.99 -10.49 5.11
N ILE A 100 6.85 -10.31 6.12
CA ILE A 100 7.61 -9.07 6.32
C ILE A 100 8.55 -8.82 5.14
N ASP A 101 9.25 -9.85 4.69
CA ASP A 101 10.22 -9.74 3.58
C ASP A 101 9.51 -9.36 2.28
N VAL A 102 8.40 -10.04 1.97
CA VAL A 102 7.58 -9.72 0.78
C VAL A 102 7.00 -8.31 0.86
N LEU A 103 6.36 -7.93 1.98
CA LEU A 103 5.80 -6.58 2.16
C LEU A 103 6.87 -5.49 2.06
N SER A 104 8.07 -5.74 2.61
CA SER A 104 9.17 -4.79 2.54
C SER A 104 9.67 -4.61 1.10
N ASP A 105 9.74 -5.70 0.33
CA ASP A 105 10.23 -5.67 -1.04
C ASP A 105 9.26 -4.98 -2.00
N ILE A 106 7.95 -5.24 -1.90
CA ILE A 106 6.94 -4.58 -2.75
C ILE A 106 6.87 -3.08 -2.52
N LEU A 107 7.16 -2.63 -1.30
CA LEU A 107 7.15 -1.21 -0.93
C LEU A 107 8.45 -0.49 -1.26
N ALA A 108 9.59 -1.15 -1.07
CA ALA A 108 10.89 -0.52 -1.25
C ALA A 108 11.42 -0.60 -2.68
N ASN A 109 11.15 -1.71 -3.37
CA ASN A 109 11.77 -2.02 -4.67
C ASN A 109 10.77 -2.36 -5.79
N PRO A 110 9.62 -1.67 -5.94
CA PRO A 110 8.70 -1.95 -7.03
C PRO A 110 9.38 -1.70 -8.39
N SER A 111 9.23 -2.65 -9.31
CA SER A 111 9.87 -2.60 -10.61
C SER A 111 9.26 -1.51 -11.49
N PHE A 112 7.94 -1.31 -11.42
CA PHE A 112 7.18 -0.45 -12.34
C PHE A 112 7.50 -0.76 -13.81
N ASP A 113 7.38 -2.03 -14.19
CA ASP A 113 7.51 -2.44 -15.58
C ASP A 113 6.53 -1.65 -16.48
N THR A 114 6.98 -1.25 -17.67
CA THR A 114 6.20 -0.35 -18.54
C THR A 114 5.06 -1.07 -19.22
N ASP A 115 5.23 -2.35 -19.58
CA ASP A 115 4.17 -3.13 -20.20
C ASP A 115 3.07 -3.46 -19.18
N GLU A 116 3.46 -3.79 -17.95
CA GLU A 116 2.49 -3.96 -16.85
C GLU A 116 1.78 -2.66 -16.50
N LEU A 117 2.48 -1.51 -16.51
CA LEU A 117 1.87 -0.21 -16.26
C LEU A 117 0.74 0.11 -17.25
N GLU A 118 0.96 -0.10 -18.55
CA GLU A 118 -0.08 0.15 -19.56
C GLU A 118 -1.27 -0.82 -19.44
N ARG A 119 -1.02 -2.06 -19.02
CA ARG A 119 -2.09 -3.03 -18.71
C ARG A 119 -2.90 -2.58 -17.50
N GLU A 120 -2.24 -2.20 -16.41
CA GLU A 120 -2.93 -1.78 -15.18
C GLU A 120 -3.73 -0.49 -15.37
N LYS A 121 -3.23 0.48 -16.16
CA LYS A 121 -4.04 1.63 -16.56
C LYS A 121 -5.35 1.22 -17.23
N SER A 122 -5.28 0.21 -18.11
CA SER A 122 -6.46 -0.30 -18.81
C SER A 122 -7.43 -0.99 -17.84
N VAL A 123 -6.91 -1.73 -16.85
CA VAL A 123 -7.71 -2.37 -15.79
C VAL A 123 -8.43 -1.30 -14.96
N ILE A 124 -7.73 -0.27 -14.49
CA ILE A 124 -8.32 0.79 -13.68
C ILE A 124 -9.39 1.57 -14.46
N VAL A 125 -9.20 1.78 -15.77
CA VAL A 125 -10.27 2.37 -16.61
C VAL A 125 -11.53 1.50 -16.63
N GLN A 126 -11.40 0.17 -16.61
CA GLN A 126 -12.56 -0.72 -16.48
C GLN A 126 -13.18 -0.64 -15.07
N GLU A 127 -12.37 -0.48 -14.02
CA GLU A 127 -12.87 -0.30 -12.65
C GLU A 127 -13.65 1.00 -12.47
N ILE A 128 -13.19 2.10 -13.08
CA ILE A 128 -13.96 3.36 -13.16
C ILE A 128 -15.32 3.09 -13.81
N GLY A 129 -15.35 2.36 -14.93
CA GLY A 129 -16.61 1.98 -15.58
C GLY A 129 -17.51 1.15 -14.67
N ALA A 130 -16.95 0.14 -14.00
CA ALA A 130 -17.69 -0.74 -13.10
C ALA A 130 -18.28 0.00 -11.88
N ALA A 131 -17.54 0.97 -11.32
CA ALA A 131 -18.04 1.83 -10.25
C ALA A 131 -19.20 2.71 -10.73
N MET A 132 -19.13 3.25 -11.96
CA MET A 132 -20.21 4.06 -12.54
C MET A 132 -21.44 3.25 -12.95
N ASP A 133 -21.26 1.97 -13.27
CA ASP A 133 -22.35 1.02 -13.55
C ASP A 133 -23.06 0.53 -12.27
N THR A 134 -22.49 0.81 -11.10
CA THR A 134 -22.97 0.42 -9.77
C THR A 134 -23.56 1.65 -9.05
N PRO A 135 -24.90 1.84 -9.03
CA PRO A 135 -25.50 3.10 -8.59
C PRO A 135 -25.18 3.51 -7.15
N ASP A 136 -24.99 2.54 -6.26
CA ASP A 136 -24.58 2.76 -4.87
C ASP A 136 -23.19 3.37 -4.76
N ASP A 137 -22.22 2.90 -5.54
CA ASP A 137 -20.87 3.46 -5.59
C ASP A 137 -20.89 4.86 -6.24
N ALA A 138 -21.56 4.99 -7.39
CA ALA A 138 -21.66 6.25 -8.12
C ALA A 138 -22.26 7.39 -7.28
N VAL A 139 -23.23 7.10 -6.41
CA VAL A 139 -23.82 8.11 -5.50
C VAL A 139 -22.78 8.66 -4.53
N PHE A 140 -21.88 7.84 -4.01
CA PHE A 140 -20.84 8.29 -3.07
C PHE A 140 -19.75 9.10 -3.78
N GLU A 141 -19.40 8.75 -5.02
CA GLU A 141 -18.51 9.56 -5.85
C GLU A 141 -19.06 10.97 -6.07
N TYR A 142 -20.32 11.08 -6.55
CA TYR A 142 -20.98 12.38 -6.74
C TYR A 142 -21.15 13.16 -5.43
N LEU A 143 -21.46 12.47 -4.33
CA LEU A 143 -21.58 13.09 -3.03
C LEU A 143 -20.25 13.71 -2.59
N GLY A 144 -19.13 13.00 -2.80
CA GLY A 144 -17.79 13.50 -2.49
C GLY A 144 -17.48 14.80 -3.24
N GLU A 145 -17.70 14.79 -4.56
CA GLU A 145 -17.45 15.96 -5.42
C GLU A 145 -18.29 17.17 -5.03
N LEU A 146 -19.58 16.96 -4.75
CA LEU A 146 -20.51 18.03 -4.40
C LEU A 146 -20.33 18.56 -2.97
N ALA A 147 -19.96 17.68 -2.03
CA ALA A 147 -19.72 18.07 -0.64
C ALA A 147 -18.40 18.82 -0.47
N TYR A 148 -17.38 18.48 -1.27
CA TYR A 148 -16.03 19.04 -1.18
C TYR A 148 -15.55 19.60 -2.54
N PRO A 149 -16.23 20.60 -3.10
CA PRO A 149 -15.86 21.17 -4.39
C PRO A 149 -14.45 21.75 -4.34
N ASP A 150 -13.68 21.53 -5.42
CA ASP A 150 -12.30 21.98 -5.62
C ASP A 150 -11.29 21.55 -4.53
N GLN A 151 -11.66 20.59 -3.67
CA GLN A 151 -10.83 20.11 -2.58
C GLN A 151 -10.34 18.68 -2.86
N PRO A 152 -9.11 18.30 -2.43
CA PRO A 152 -8.60 16.95 -2.64
C PRO A 152 -9.49 15.84 -2.07
N MET A 153 -10.23 16.12 -0.99
CA MET A 153 -11.12 15.13 -0.35
C MET A 153 -12.36 14.79 -1.20
N GLY A 154 -12.77 15.68 -2.09
CA GLY A 154 -13.92 15.46 -2.97
C GLY A 154 -13.58 14.74 -4.27
N ARG A 155 -12.30 14.44 -4.52
CA ARG A 155 -11.87 13.79 -5.76
C ARG A 155 -12.05 12.28 -5.64
N SER A 156 -12.50 11.66 -6.72
CA SER A 156 -12.53 10.21 -6.85
C SER A 156 -11.17 9.59 -6.58
N LEU A 157 -11.12 8.47 -5.85
CA LEU A 157 -9.87 7.77 -5.63
C LEU A 157 -9.30 7.13 -6.91
N LEU A 158 -10.17 6.78 -7.85
CA LEU A 158 -9.80 6.06 -9.08
C LEU A 158 -9.08 6.97 -10.10
N GLY A 159 -9.16 8.29 -9.94
CA GLY A 159 -8.67 9.25 -10.94
C GLY A 159 -9.62 9.42 -12.11
N THR A 160 -9.10 9.88 -13.24
CA THR A 160 -9.84 9.92 -14.51
C THR A 160 -9.03 9.23 -15.62
N PRO A 161 -9.68 8.75 -16.70
CA PRO A 161 -8.97 8.17 -17.83
C PRO A 161 -7.89 9.11 -18.41
N GLU A 162 -8.15 10.42 -18.40
CA GLU A 162 -7.21 11.44 -18.88
C GLU A 162 -5.97 11.52 -17.99
N THR A 163 -6.11 11.53 -16.66
CA THR A 163 -4.96 11.61 -15.76
C THR A 163 -4.16 10.31 -15.77
N LEU A 164 -4.84 9.15 -15.78
CA LEU A 164 -4.23 7.83 -15.88
C LEU A 164 -3.35 7.70 -17.14
N ALA A 165 -3.82 8.23 -18.29
CA ALA A 165 -3.07 8.21 -19.53
C ALA A 165 -1.72 8.96 -19.43
N THR A 166 -1.62 9.98 -18.56
CA THR A 166 -0.38 10.76 -18.38
C THR A 166 0.65 10.10 -17.46
N PHE A 167 0.27 9.06 -16.72
CA PHE A 167 1.15 8.48 -15.71
C PHE A 167 2.30 7.70 -16.34
N THR A 168 3.50 7.91 -15.82
CA THR A 168 4.72 7.25 -16.27
C THR A 168 5.40 6.57 -15.10
N ARG A 169 6.30 5.63 -15.39
CA ARG A 169 7.18 5.00 -14.41
C ARG A 169 7.89 6.02 -13.52
N ASP A 170 8.39 7.09 -14.12
CA ASP A 170 9.12 8.14 -13.39
C ASP A 170 8.20 8.93 -12.48
N LYS A 171 6.93 9.15 -12.89
CA LYS A 171 5.93 9.80 -12.03
C LYS A 171 5.58 8.95 -10.83
N LEU A 172 5.37 7.65 -11.01
CA LEU A 172 5.14 6.69 -9.92
C LEU A 172 6.32 6.65 -8.94
N ARG A 173 7.56 6.58 -9.46
CA ARG A 173 8.76 6.64 -8.62
C ARG A 173 8.89 7.95 -7.87
N GLY A 174 8.61 9.07 -8.53
CA GLY A 174 8.61 10.40 -7.92
C GLY A 174 7.60 10.51 -6.79
N TYR A 175 6.39 9.98 -7.00
CA TYR A 175 5.32 9.95 -5.99
C TYR A 175 5.72 9.06 -4.80
N LEU A 176 6.15 7.82 -5.05
CA LEU A 176 6.68 6.90 -4.03
C LEU A 176 7.80 7.56 -3.20
N THR A 177 8.74 8.22 -3.87
CA THR A 177 9.88 8.89 -3.21
C THR A 177 9.44 10.05 -2.32
N THR A 178 8.46 10.81 -2.78
CA THR A 178 7.97 12.01 -2.08
C THR A 178 7.13 11.64 -0.85
N HIS A 179 6.33 10.59 -0.96
CA HIS A 179 5.30 10.26 0.01
C HIS A 179 5.63 9.07 0.92
N LEU A 180 6.27 8.02 0.40
CA LEU A 180 6.53 6.77 1.13
C LEU A 180 7.99 6.62 1.62
N SER A 181 8.96 7.32 1.02
CA SER A 181 10.38 7.18 1.43
C SER A 181 10.78 8.01 2.66
N ARG A 182 9.92 8.88 3.17
CA ARG A 182 10.19 9.69 4.37
C ARG A 182 9.05 9.57 5.35
N PRO A 183 9.28 9.08 6.59
CA PRO A 183 8.29 9.22 7.65
C PRO A 183 8.13 10.72 7.95
N ARG A 184 7.04 11.32 7.44
CA ARG A 184 6.67 12.69 7.78
C ARG A 184 6.43 12.79 9.28
N HIS A 185 6.87 13.88 9.88
CA HIS A 185 6.54 14.23 11.27
C HIS A 185 5.01 14.20 11.46
N GLY A 186 4.48 13.12 12.06
CA GLY A 186 3.07 13.01 12.48
C GLY A 186 2.23 11.94 11.79
N GLY A 187 2.66 11.36 10.67
CA GLY A 187 1.96 10.27 9.97
C GLY A 187 2.63 8.94 10.26
N GLY A 188 2.35 8.36 11.43
CA GLY A 188 2.94 7.11 11.86
C GLY A 188 2.56 5.99 10.90
N GLY A 189 3.52 5.48 10.14
CA GLY A 189 3.34 4.20 9.49
C GLY A 189 3.21 3.16 10.60
N VAL A 190 1.99 2.67 10.82
CA VAL A 190 1.67 1.67 11.82
C VAL A 190 2.05 0.33 11.21
N TRP A 191 3.00 -0.36 11.81
CA TRP A 191 3.16 -1.79 11.61
C TRP A 191 2.34 -2.49 12.69
N CYS A 192 1.59 -3.55 12.41
CA CYS A 192 0.86 -4.32 13.43
C CYS A 192 1.36 -5.77 13.38
N ASP A 193 2.12 -6.25 14.37
CA ASP A 193 2.40 -7.70 14.51
C ASP A 193 1.56 -8.26 15.67
N ARG A 194 0.82 -9.34 15.40
CA ARG A 194 -0.07 -9.98 16.38
C ARG A 194 0.53 -11.19 17.11
N SER A 195 1.83 -11.48 16.98
CA SER A 195 2.32 -12.85 17.26
C SER A 195 3.58 -13.07 18.11
N SER A 196 4.31 -12.07 18.65
CA SER A 196 5.62 -12.38 19.28
C SER A 196 6.04 -11.61 20.54
N PRO A 197 6.49 -12.31 21.61
CA PRO A 197 7.30 -11.77 22.70
C PRO A 197 8.80 -12.20 22.51
N ASP A 198 9.71 -11.24 22.41
CA ASP A 198 11.20 -11.37 22.39
C ASP A 198 11.89 -11.73 21.04
N ARG A 199 12.96 -11.08 20.55
CA ARG A 199 13.67 -9.79 20.86
C ARG A 199 14.84 -9.51 19.89
N ARG A 200 15.08 -10.32 18.85
CA ARG A 200 16.11 -10.05 17.83
C ARG A 200 15.51 -9.15 16.76
N ARG A 201 15.34 -7.87 17.13
CA ARG A 201 15.22 -6.65 16.30
C ARG A 201 14.60 -6.91 14.92
N CYS A 202 13.41 -6.37 14.61
CA CYS A 202 12.90 -6.22 13.22
C CYS A 202 14.09 -6.24 12.25
N GLY A 203 14.20 -7.11 11.24
CA GLY A 203 15.36 -7.00 10.35
C GLY A 203 15.21 -5.76 9.45
N ALA A 204 16.08 -4.77 9.47
CA ALA A 204 16.08 -3.71 10.49
C ALA A 204 15.75 -2.37 9.83
N ALA A 205 14.49 -1.92 10.00
CA ALA A 205 13.92 -0.73 9.37
C ALA A 205 14.08 -0.71 7.83
N VAL A 206 13.32 -1.52 7.08
CA VAL A 206 13.28 -1.48 5.59
C VAL A 206 14.70 -1.39 5.00
N CYS A 207 15.52 -2.43 5.19
CA CYS A 207 16.93 -2.54 4.74
C CYS A 207 17.58 -1.30 4.05
N GLY A 208 17.84 -0.22 4.81
CA GLY A 208 18.83 0.82 4.50
C GLY A 208 18.72 1.56 3.15
N VAL A 209 18.09 2.73 3.18
CA VAL A 209 18.53 3.89 2.38
C VAL A 209 20.01 4.13 2.66
N ARG A 210 20.89 3.54 1.84
CA ARG A 210 22.29 3.90 1.70
C ARG A 210 22.53 4.21 0.24
N CYS A 211 22.85 5.48 -0.01
CA CYS A 211 23.67 5.88 -1.15
C CYS A 211 24.99 5.09 -1.15
#